data_AF-A0A7Y0DSG6-F1
#
_entry.id   AF-A0A7Y0DSG6-F1
#
_cell.length_a   1.000
_cell.length_b   1.000
_cell.length_c   1.000
_cell.angle_alpha   90.00
_cell.angle_beta   90.00
_cell.angle_gamma   90.00
#
_symmetry.space_group_name_H-M   'P 1'
#
loop_
_entity.id
_entity.type
_entity.pdbx_description
1 polymer ?
#
loop_
_entity_poly.entity_id
_entity_poly.type
_entity_poly.pdbx_seq_one_letter_code
_entity_poly.pdbx_strand_id
1 'polypeptide(L)'
;MFKKILASVGIGAATVDTVLETEHLQPGQLFNAQIVITAGDVSQAISGLDLALMTRVKVEGEDGAYFTNHIIDKWRITDIGTIEPDQQKHIPFEARLHSETPITEINAGYNQSHVWLETGLDIDLALDPTDKDHLHIYPNDAVTTFMQAMDKLGFSLVKADVEKGFLRASTFNSVSGCYQELEYKPNSRSLFGIQEIELSFVPEAHKTHVLIELDRGFRGDGYVDLTIEHDHVNLAHLCDQLERLLA
;
A
#
# COMPACT_ATOMS: atom_id res chain seq x y z
N MET A 1 10.16 -22.98 35.27
CA MET A 1 9.31 -21.80 35.51
C MET A 1 9.97 -20.51 35.05
N PHE A 2 11.21 -20.21 35.46
CA PHE A 2 11.91 -18.96 35.06
C PHE A 2 11.98 -18.73 33.54
N LYS A 3 12.43 -19.73 32.75
CA LYS A 3 12.43 -19.63 31.28
C LYS A 3 11.05 -19.40 30.66
N LYS A 4 9.98 -19.97 31.24
CA LYS A 4 8.61 -19.75 30.78
C LYS A 4 8.14 -18.31 31.01
N ILE A 5 8.55 -17.70 32.14
CA ILE A 5 8.26 -16.30 32.46
C ILE A 5 9.05 -15.36 31.52
N LEU A 6 10.30 -15.71 31.20
CA LEU A 6 11.11 -14.95 30.24
C LEU A 6 10.55 -15.04 28.82
N ALA A 7 10.15 -16.24 28.38
CA ALA A 7 9.54 -16.44 27.06
C ALA A 7 8.20 -15.69 26.95
N SER A 8 7.39 -15.64 28.02
CA SER A 8 6.16 -14.84 28.01
C SER A 8 6.39 -13.33 27.95
N VAL A 9 7.63 -12.84 28.11
CA VAL A 9 7.99 -11.43 27.88
C VAL A 9 8.89 -11.26 26.65
N GLY A 10 8.93 -12.25 25.76
CA GLY A 10 9.65 -12.23 24.48
C GLY A 10 11.09 -12.76 24.53
N ILE A 11 11.65 -13.09 25.69
CA ILE A 11 13.03 -13.58 25.80
C ILE A 11 13.06 -15.10 25.60
N GLY A 12 13.60 -15.54 24.46
CA GLY A 12 13.66 -16.97 24.09
C GLY A 12 12.29 -17.55 23.72
N ALA A 13 11.37 -16.70 23.25
CA ALA A 13 10.07 -17.11 22.73
C ALA A 13 10.17 -17.68 21.32
N ALA A 14 9.14 -18.40 20.88
CA ALA A 14 8.95 -18.79 19.50
C ALA A 14 8.89 -17.54 18.60
N THR A 15 9.48 -17.66 17.41
CA THR A 15 9.52 -16.60 16.39
C THR A 15 8.73 -17.01 15.17
N VAL A 16 8.35 -16.03 14.36
CA VAL A 16 7.70 -16.21 13.05
C VAL A 16 8.48 -15.46 11.99
N ASP A 17 8.45 -15.98 10.77
CA ASP A 17 9.07 -15.44 9.57
C ASP A 17 8.16 -15.76 8.37
N THR A 18 7.74 -14.75 7.62
CA THR A 18 6.90 -14.92 6.43
C THR A 18 7.78 -14.91 5.18
N VAL A 19 8.01 -16.10 4.61
CA VAL A 19 8.83 -16.24 3.41
C VAL A 19 7.96 -16.12 2.16
N LEU A 20 7.95 -14.95 1.53
CA LEU A 20 7.25 -14.70 0.28
C LEU A 20 7.89 -15.46 -0.90
N GLU A 21 7.07 -15.98 -1.82
CA GLU A 21 7.60 -16.49 -3.11
C GLU A 21 8.23 -15.37 -3.96
N THR A 22 7.68 -14.15 -3.84
CA THR A 22 8.22 -12.93 -4.42
C THR A 22 7.73 -11.71 -3.65
N GLU A 23 8.60 -10.72 -3.49
CA GLU A 23 8.26 -9.41 -2.93
C GLU A 23 7.72 -8.44 -4.01
N HIS A 24 7.78 -8.82 -5.29
CA HIS A 24 7.37 -8.00 -6.43
C HIS A 24 5.93 -8.31 -6.82
N LEU A 25 5.01 -7.38 -6.52
CA LEU A 25 3.58 -7.57 -6.65
C LEU A 25 2.88 -6.37 -7.29
N GLN A 26 1.61 -6.53 -7.66
CA GLN A 26 0.73 -5.47 -8.11
C GLN A 26 -0.50 -5.36 -7.20
N PRO A 27 -1.15 -4.18 -7.11
CA PRO A 27 -2.40 -4.06 -6.37
C PRO A 27 -3.44 -5.08 -6.84
N GLY A 28 -4.12 -5.76 -5.91
CA GLY A 28 -5.09 -6.80 -6.23
C GLY A 28 -4.51 -8.16 -6.65
N GLN A 29 -3.18 -8.34 -6.72
CA GLN A 29 -2.54 -9.58 -7.11
C GLN A 29 -2.65 -10.65 -6.01
N LEU A 30 -2.79 -11.93 -6.41
CA LEU A 30 -2.57 -13.07 -5.50
C LEU A 30 -1.08 -13.23 -5.20
N PHE A 31 -0.76 -13.55 -3.95
CA PHE A 31 0.60 -13.87 -3.53
C PHE A 31 0.59 -15.12 -2.65
N ASN A 32 1.70 -15.85 -2.71
CA ASN A 32 1.95 -17.02 -1.89
C ASN A 32 3.12 -16.74 -0.95
N ALA A 33 3.04 -17.34 0.23
CA ALA A 33 4.10 -17.33 1.21
C ALA A 33 4.14 -18.65 1.98
N GLN A 34 5.28 -18.89 2.63
CA GLN A 34 5.46 -19.92 3.63
C GLN A 34 5.65 -19.23 4.97
N ILE A 35 4.71 -19.41 5.90
CA ILE A 35 4.88 -18.92 7.26
C ILE A 35 5.68 -19.96 8.05
N VAL A 36 6.82 -19.54 8.57
CA VAL A 36 7.77 -20.38 9.29
C VAL A 36 7.77 -19.99 10.76
N ILE A 37 7.34 -20.90 11.61
CA ILE A 37 7.33 -20.72 13.06
C ILE A 37 8.49 -21.53 13.64
N THR A 38 9.41 -20.87 14.34
CA THR A 38 10.56 -21.53 14.97
C THR A 38 10.36 -21.55 16.48
N ALA A 39 10.53 -22.72 17.11
CA ALA A 39 10.34 -22.88 18.54
C ALA A 39 11.34 -22.05 19.36
N GLY A 40 10.87 -21.58 20.52
CA GLY A 40 11.73 -20.96 21.53
C GLY A 40 12.37 -21.98 22.48
N ASP A 41 12.84 -21.47 23.61
CA ASP A 41 13.55 -22.21 24.66
C ASP A 41 12.68 -23.20 25.45
N VAL A 42 11.35 -23.09 25.31
CA VAL A 42 10.35 -23.83 26.08
C VAL A 42 9.14 -24.13 25.19
N SER A 43 8.37 -25.17 25.55
CA SER A 43 7.07 -25.45 24.95
C SER A 43 6.13 -24.25 25.11
N GLN A 44 5.51 -23.83 24.01
CA GLN A 44 4.59 -22.69 23.92
C GLN A 44 3.32 -23.05 23.16
N ALA A 45 2.17 -22.67 23.72
CA ALA A 45 0.90 -22.71 23.00
C ALA A 45 0.77 -21.44 22.15
N ILE A 46 0.39 -21.61 20.89
CA ILE A 46 0.16 -20.54 19.92
C ILE A 46 -1.32 -20.62 19.52
N SER A 47 -2.11 -19.63 19.94
CA SER A 47 -3.55 -19.59 19.66
C SER A 47 -3.82 -19.28 18.20
N GLY A 48 -2.94 -18.52 17.56
CA GLY A 48 -2.98 -18.18 16.15
C GLY A 48 -1.83 -17.27 15.75
N LEU A 49 -1.92 -16.72 14.55
CA LEU A 49 -1.06 -15.64 14.09
C LEU A 49 -1.88 -14.66 13.27
N ASP A 50 -1.53 -13.38 13.36
CA ASP A 50 -2.06 -12.31 12.54
C ASP A 50 -1.00 -11.89 11.51
N LEU A 51 -1.44 -11.68 10.27
CA LEU A 51 -0.68 -11.08 9.18
C LEU A 51 -1.37 -9.78 8.78
N ALA A 52 -0.67 -8.67 8.73
CA ALA A 52 -1.22 -7.37 8.36
C ALA A 52 -0.49 -6.78 7.15
N LEU A 53 -1.25 -6.30 6.17
CA LEU A 53 -0.72 -5.48 5.08
C LEU A 53 -0.67 -4.03 5.54
N MET A 54 0.52 -3.45 5.53
CA MET A 54 0.80 -2.16 6.15
C MET A 54 1.25 -1.13 5.12
N THR A 55 1.01 0.13 5.42
CA THR A 55 1.62 1.27 4.75
C THR A 55 1.94 2.38 5.75
N ARG A 56 2.68 3.38 5.29
CA ARG A 56 2.94 4.60 6.05
C ARG A 56 2.10 5.73 5.45
N VAL A 57 1.20 6.29 6.26
CA VAL A 57 0.31 7.40 5.85
C VAL A 57 0.76 8.72 6.44
N LYS A 58 0.65 9.78 5.65
CA LYS A 58 0.72 11.18 6.07
C LYS A 58 -0.58 11.56 6.75
N VAL A 59 -0.46 12.34 7.81
CA VAL A 59 -1.56 12.85 8.63
C VAL A 59 -1.28 14.31 8.90
N GLU A 60 -2.24 15.16 8.53
CA GLU A 60 -2.21 16.58 8.88
C GLU A 60 -2.46 16.77 10.38
N GLY A 61 -1.59 17.56 11.03
CA GLY A 61 -1.67 17.90 12.46
C GLY A 61 -1.58 19.42 12.67
N GLU A 62 -1.85 19.87 13.90
CA GLU A 62 -1.84 21.30 14.26
C GLU A 62 -0.45 21.95 14.03
N ASP A 63 0.62 21.20 14.27
CA ASP A 63 2.03 21.63 14.11
C ASP A 63 2.63 21.22 12.75
N GLY A 64 1.79 20.78 11.81
CA GLY A 64 2.18 20.28 10.49
C GLY A 64 1.97 18.79 10.30
N ALA A 65 2.32 18.30 9.11
CA ALA A 65 2.15 16.91 8.74
C ALA A 65 3.17 15.98 9.42
N TYR A 66 2.71 14.79 9.80
CA TYR A 66 3.56 13.70 10.28
C TYR A 66 3.13 12.39 9.65
N PHE A 67 3.96 11.35 9.80
CA PHE A 67 3.66 10.04 9.26
C PHE A 67 3.40 9.01 10.36
N THR A 68 2.45 8.11 10.13
CA THR A 68 2.14 6.99 11.01
C THR A 68 1.88 5.71 10.21
N ASN A 69 1.94 4.54 10.86
CA ASN A 69 1.64 3.27 10.21
C ASN A 69 0.12 3.09 10.11
N HIS A 70 -0.33 2.52 9.01
CA HIS A 70 -1.74 2.24 8.73
C HIS A 70 -1.89 0.81 8.24
N ILE A 71 -2.98 0.17 8.65
CA ILE A 71 -3.29 -1.20 8.25
C ILE A 71 -4.28 -1.15 7.10
N ILE A 72 -3.85 -1.65 5.94
CA ILE A 72 -4.67 -1.73 4.73
C ILE A 72 -5.57 -2.96 4.79
N ASP A 73 -5.02 -4.12 5.16
CA ASP A 73 -5.75 -5.39 5.22
C ASP A 73 -5.16 -6.31 6.29
N LYS A 74 -5.92 -7.33 6.72
CA LYS A 74 -5.51 -8.30 7.74
C LYS A 74 -5.99 -9.72 7.44
N TRP A 75 -5.14 -10.68 7.75
CA TRP A 75 -5.46 -12.11 7.74
C TRP A 75 -5.13 -12.74 9.08
N ARG A 76 -5.91 -13.76 9.47
CA ARG A 76 -5.71 -14.50 10.72
C ARG A 76 -5.70 -15.99 10.44
N ILE A 77 -4.72 -16.69 11.02
CA ILE A 77 -4.72 -18.15 11.10
C ILE A 77 -4.94 -18.53 12.57
N THR A 78 -5.96 -19.33 12.86
CA THR A 78 -6.27 -19.80 14.21
C THR A 78 -5.76 -21.20 14.45
N ASP A 79 -5.77 -21.63 15.71
CA ASP A 79 -5.58 -23.02 16.14
C ASP A 79 -4.26 -23.64 15.68
N ILE A 80 -3.17 -22.86 15.77
CA ILE A 80 -1.81 -23.32 15.42
C ILE A 80 -1.34 -24.44 16.36
N GLY A 81 -1.75 -24.40 17.63
CA GLY A 81 -1.48 -25.45 18.61
C GLY A 81 -0.18 -25.22 19.38
N THR A 82 0.44 -26.29 19.86
CA THR A 82 1.67 -26.19 20.67
C THR A 82 2.91 -26.45 19.81
N ILE A 83 3.94 -25.64 20.02
CA ILE A 83 5.28 -25.86 19.47
C ILE A 83 6.24 -26.25 20.61
N GLU A 84 6.94 -27.38 20.46
CA GLU A 84 7.93 -27.85 21.42
C GLU A 84 9.34 -27.32 21.06
N PRO A 85 10.28 -27.22 22.02
CA PRO A 85 11.67 -26.84 21.72
C PRO A 85 12.27 -27.66 20.58
N ASP A 86 13.16 -27.04 19.81
CA ASP A 86 13.81 -27.60 18.61
C ASP A 86 12.86 -27.93 17.44
N GLN A 87 11.57 -27.58 17.51
CA GLN A 87 10.63 -27.74 16.41
C GLN A 87 10.59 -26.51 15.49
N GLN A 88 10.17 -26.78 14.25
CA GLN A 88 9.78 -25.77 13.29
C GLN A 88 8.46 -26.18 12.63
N LYS A 89 7.55 -25.23 12.46
CA LYS A 89 6.27 -25.44 11.79
C LYS A 89 6.22 -24.58 10.52
N HIS A 90 5.75 -25.18 9.44
CA HIS A 90 5.62 -24.55 8.12
C HIS A 90 4.15 -24.53 7.74
N ILE A 91 3.57 -23.34 7.57
CA ILE A 91 2.17 -23.15 7.19
C ILE A 91 2.11 -22.48 5.80
N PRO A 92 1.63 -23.16 4.75
CA PRO A 92 1.45 -22.52 3.45
C PRO A 92 0.35 -21.46 3.54
N PHE A 93 0.57 -20.33 2.88
CA PHE A 93 -0.32 -19.18 2.92
C PHE A 93 -0.53 -18.63 1.51
N GLU A 94 -1.77 -18.37 1.14
CA GLU A 94 -2.17 -17.69 -0.08
C GLU A 94 -3.16 -16.59 0.30
N ALA A 95 -2.94 -15.39 -0.22
CA ALA A 95 -3.86 -14.28 -0.07
C ALA A 95 -3.84 -13.36 -1.30
N ARG A 96 -4.77 -12.41 -1.33
CA ARG A 96 -4.83 -11.37 -2.35
C ARG A 96 -4.48 -10.03 -1.72
N LEU A 97 -3.56 -9.28 -2.30
CA LEU A 97 -3.34 -7.90 -1.89
C LEU A 97 -4.62 -7.07 -2.07
N HIS A 98 -4.83 -6.11 -1.18
CA HIS A 98 -5.93 -5.16 -1.33
C HIS A 98 -5.77 -4.41 -2.67
N SER A 99 -6.88 -4.12 -3.38
CA SER A 99 -6.76 -3.48 -4.70
C SER A 99 -6.28 -2.02 -4.62
N GLU A 100 -6.45 -1.39 -3.46
CA GLU A 100 -5.97 -0.02 -3.17
C GLU A 100 -4.58 0.01 -2.51
N THR A 101 -3.81 -1.09 -2.56
CA THR A 101 -2.43 -1.08 -2.06
C THR A 101 -1.59 -0.03 -2.79
N PRO A 102 -0.93 0.90 -2.07
CA PRO A 102 -0.11 1.94 -2.69
C PRO A 102 1.04 1.37 -3.50
N ILE A 103 1.34 2.03 -4.62
CA ILE A 103 2.43 1.63 -5.51
C ILE A 103 3.75 2.16 -4.94
N THR A 104 4.73 1.30 -4.72
CA THR A 104 6.04 1.70 -4.17
C THR A 104 7.07 1.89 -5.27
N GLU A 105 6.95 1.16 -6.38
CA GLU A 105 7.88 1.17 -7.50
C GLU A 105 7.51 2.29 -8.50
N ILE A 106 7.68 3.52 -8.03
CA ILE A 106 7.42 4.75 -8.78
C ILE A 106 8.69 5.59 -8.84
N ASN A 107 9.03 6.04 -10.05
CA ASN A 107 10.15 6.96 -10.28
C ASN A 107 9.73 8.42 -10.08
N ALA A 108 9.40 8.78 -8.83
CA ALA A 108 9.14 10.16 -8.42
C ALA A 108 10.43 10.82 -7.91
N GLY A 109 10.54 12.14 -8.07
CA GLY A 109 11.64 12.90 -7.45
C GLY A 109 11.73 12.71 -5.93
N TYR A 110 10.58 12.53 -5.28
CA TYR A 110 10.47 12.21 -3.87
C TYR A 110 9.36 11.17 -3.61
N ASN A 111 9.74 9.91 -3.45
CA ASN A 111 8.82 8.80 -3.18
C ASN A 111 8.86 8.40 -1.71
N GLN A 112 7.73 8.52 -1.01
CA GLN A 112 7.55 8.13 0.40
C GLN A 112 6.56 6.98 0.57
N SER A 113 6.18 6.32 -0.53
CA SER A 113 5.24 5.21 -0.51
C SER A 113 5.97 3.95 -0.06
N HIS A 114 5.51 3.36 1.05
CA HIS A 114 6.08 2.14 1.62
C HIS A 114 4.97 1.14 1.90
N VAL A 115 5.18 -0.12 1.52
CA VAL A 115 4.27 -1.22 1.82
C VAL A 115 5.08 -2.38 2.38
N TRP A 116 4.53 -3.05 3.40
CA TRP A 116 5.14 -4.23 3.99
C TRP A 116 4.08 -5.15 4.61
N LEU A 117 4.43 -6.40 4.85
CA LEU A 117 3.67 -7.32 5.69
C LEU A 117 4.23 -7.29 7.11
N GLU A 118 3.37 -7.35 8.13
CA GLU A 118 3.75 -7.62 9.52
C GLU A 118 3.15 -8.94 9.97
N THR A 119 3.98 -9.85 10.47
CA THR A 119 3.54 -11.15 11.00
C THR A 119 3.76 -11.21 12.51
N GLY A 120 2.71 -11.56 13.26
CA GLY A 120 2.77 -11.71 14.71
C GLY A 120 2.16 -13.01 15.17
N LEU A 121 2.86 -13.71 16.07
CA LEU A 121 2.29 -14.86 16.78
C LEU A 121 1.43 -14.38 17.94
N ASP A 122 0.24 -14.95 18.05
CA ASP A 122 -0.66 -14.70 19.17
C ASP A 122 -0.32 -15.70 20.29
N ILE A 123 0.63 -15.28 21.12
CA ILE A 123 1.11 -16.00 22.30
C ILE A 123 0.72 -15.16 23.50
N ASP A 124 0.13 -15.78 24.54
CA ASP A 124 -0.21 -15.10 25.78
C ASP A 124 0.99 -14.26 26.27
N LEU A 125 0.84 -12.92 26.26
CA LEU A 125 1.80 -11.90 26.70
C LEU A 125 2.95 -11.53 25.73
N ALA A 126 2.94 -11.98 24.46
CA ALA A 126 3.94 -11.53 23.49
C ALA A 126 3.70 -10.08 23.01
N LEU A 127 4.76 -9.27 23.10
CA LEU A 127 4.90 -7.93 22.53
C LEU A 127 5.02 -8.02 21.00
N ASP A 128 4.37 -7.07 20.31
CA ASP A 128 4.43 -6.66 18.90
C ASP A 128 4.93 -7.65 17.82
N PRO A 129 4.32 -7.68 16.62
CA PRO A 129 4.82 -8.51 15.51
C PRO A 129 6.32 -8.25 15.27
N THR A 130 7.11 -9.33 15.29
CA THR A 130 8.58 -9.27 15.18
C THR A 130 9.08 -9.33 13.74
N ASP A 131 8.21 -9.75 12.82
CA ASP A 131 8.52 -10.02 11.43
C ASP A 131 7.96 -8.92 10.51
N LYS A 132 8.78 -8.45 9.56
CA LYS A 132 8.44 -7.38 8.61
C LYS A 132 9.06 -7.63 7.24
N ASP A 133 8.21 -7.84 6.24
CA ASP A 133 8.61 -8.07 4.85
C ASP A 133 8.22 -6.90 3.96
N HIS A 134 9.19 -6.16 3.43
CA HIS A 134 8.92 -5.06 2.51
C HIS A 134 8.47 -5.57 1.14
N LEU A 135 7.48 -4.89 0.55
CA LEU A 135 6.94 -5.24 -0.76
C LEU A 135 7.31 -4.19 -1.81
N HIS A 136 7.63 -4.67 -3.00
CA HIS A 136 7.80 -3.89 -4.22
C HIS A 136 6.49 -3.91 -5.01
N ILE A 137 5.68 -2.87 -4.87
CA ILE A 137 4.37 -2.77 -5.52
C ILE A 137 4.48 -1.96 -6.81
N TYR A 138 4.22 -2.61 -7.95
CA TYR A 138 4.27 -2.03 -9.28
C TYR A 138 2.92 -1.49 -9.74
N PRO A 139 2.89 -0.43 -10.55
CA PRO A 139 1.65 0.03 -11.18
C PRO A 139 1.08 -1.05 -12.10
N ASN A 140 -0.24 -1.08 -12.25
CA ASN A 140 -0.88 -1.84 -13.33
C ASN A 140 -0.80 -1.08 -14.66
N ASP A 141 -1.22 -1.71 -15.75
CA ASP A 141 -1.13 -1.14 -17.10
C ASP A 141 -1.91 0.17 -17.25
N ALA A 142 -3.06 0.30 -16.59
CA ALA A 142 -3.87 1.51 -16.61
C ALA A 142 -3.15 2.69 -15.95
N VAL A 143 -2.59 2.48 -14.75
CA VAL A 143 -1.80 3.51 -14.03
C VAL A 143 -0.54 3.84 -14.83
N THR A 144 0.19 2.84 -15.30
CA THR A 144 1.41 3.02 -16.10
C THR A 144 1.15 3.87 -17.35
N THR A 145 0.07 3.57 -18.07
CA THR A 145 -0.30 4.31 -19.29
C THR A 145 -0.75 5.72 -18.96
N PHE A 146 -1.46 5.92 -17.84
CA PHE A 146 -1.84 7.26 -17.39
C PHE A 146 -0.60 8.11 -17.07
N MET A 147 0.37 7.56 -16.34
CA MET A 147 1.63 8.25 -16.04
C MET A 147 2.39 8.64 -17.32
N GLN A 148 2.44 7.73 -18.31
CA GLN A 148 3.02 8.03 -19.63
C GLN A 148 2.27 9.15 -20.37
N ALA A 149 0.94 9.23 -20.21
CA ALA A 149 0.15 10.29 -20.79
C ALA A 149 0.51 11.65 -20.16
N MET A 150 0.66 11.71 -18.83
CA MET A 150 1.11 12.91 -18.12
C MET A 150 2.48 13.39 -18.60
N ASP A 151 3.44 12.47 -18.75
CA ASP A 151 4.77 12.78 -19.27
C ASP A 151 4.70 13.37 -20.69
N LYS A 152 3.88 12.77 -21.57
CA LYS A 152 3.66 13.26 -22.95
C LYS A 152 3.03 14.65 -22.99
N LEU A 153 2.18 14.97 -22.01
CA LEU A 153 1.54 16.27 -21.88
C LEU A 153 2.43 17.32 -21.19
N GLY A 154 3.68 16.96 -20.89
CA GLY A 154 4.67 17.89 -20.36
C GLY A 154 4.53 18.12 -18.87
N PHE A 155 4.04 17.14 -18.12
CA PHE A 155 4.10 17.12 -16.67
C PHE A 155 5.22 16.18 -16.20
N SER A 156 5.80 16.47 -15.04
CA SER A 156 6.76 15.60 -14.39
C SER A 156 6.26 15.22 -13.00
N LEU A 157 6.38 13.94 -12.66
CA LEU A 157 6.08 13.44 -11.32
C LEU A 157 7.15 13.93 -10.34
N VAL A 158 6.73 14.71 -9.35
CA VAL A 158 7.65 15.30 -8.36
C VAL A 158 7.60 14.59 -7.02
N LYS A 159 6.42 14.12 -6.59
CA LYS A 159 6.23 13.51 -5.26
C LYS A 159 5.19 12.40 -5.32
N ALA A 160 5.39 11.39 -4.47
CA ALA A 160 4.43 10.32 -4.23
C ALA A 160 4.39 9.99 -2.74
N ASP A 161 3.23 10.12 -2.12
CA ASP A 161 2.97 9.76 -0.74
C ASP A 161 1.56 9.19 -0.56
N VAL A 162 1.29 8.67 0.63
CA VAL A 162 0.02 8.05 0.98
C VAL A 162 -0.64 8.90 2.05
N GLU A 163 -1.83 9.40 1.79
CA GLU A 163 -2.61 10.21 2.71
C GLU A 163 -3.58 9.36 3.52
N LYS A 164 -3.81 9.75 4.78
CA LYS A 164 -4.82 9.11 5.63
C LYS A 164 -6.20 9.67 5.30
N GLY A 165 -7.11 8.82 4.83
CA GLY A 165 -8.47 9.26 4.52
C GLY A 165 -9.18 8.37 3.52
N PHE A 166 -10.24 8.90 2.93
CA PHE A 166 -11.02 8.21 1.91
C PHE A 166 -11.27 9.16 0.75
N LEU A 167 -11.10 8.65 -0.47
CA LEU A 167 -11.53 9.33 -1.68
C LEU A 167 -13.03 9.18 -1.85
N ARG A 168 -13.68 10.28 -2.23
CA ARG A 168 -15.10 10.32 -2.57
C ARG A 168 -15.28 11.08 -3.86
N ALA A 169 -15.54 10.35 -4.94
CA ALA A 169 -15.89 10.90 -6.23
C ALA A 169 -17.38 10.67 -6.53
N SER A 170 -17.86 11.23 -7.64
CA SER A 170 -19.24 11.05 -8.07
C SER A 170 -19.56 9.59 -8.43
N THR A 171 -18.56 8.85 -8.91
CA THR A 171 -18.71 7.51 -9.50
C THR A 171 -18.04 6.39 -8.69
N PHE A 172 -17.19 6.71 -7.71
CA PHE A 172 -16.46 5.72 -6.91
C PHE A 172 -16.09 6.27 -5.52
N ASN A 173 -15.73 5.36 -4.61
CA ASN A 173 -15.18 5.68 -3.29
C ASN A 173 -14.02 4.73 -3.00
N SER A 174 -13.01 5.18 -2.27
CA SER A 174 -12.02 4.28 -1.70
C SER A 174 -12.49 3.67 -0.38
N VAL A 175 -11.89 2.54 0.03
CA VAL A 175 -12.33 1.78 1.22
C VAL A 175 -11.20 1.40 2.18
N SER A 176 -9.93 1.52 1.79
CA SER A 176 -8.77 1.11 2.60
C SER A 176 -8.44 2.06 3.76
N GLY A 177 -9.07 3.23 3.84
CA GLY A 177 -8.77 4.24 4.86
C GLY A 177 -7.46 4.99 4.65
N CYS A 178 -6.86 4.81 3.47
CA CYS A 178 -5.77 5.62 2.94
C CYS A 178 -5.93 5.76 1.42
N TYR A 179 -5.17 6.65 0.81
CA TYR A 179 -5.08 6.74 -0.65
C TYR A 179 -3.73 7.32 -1.05
N GLN A 180 -3.24 6.96 -2.25
CA GLN A 180 -1.95 7.43 -2.74
C GLN A 180 -2.13 8.65 -3.63
N GLU A 181 -1.37 9.70 -3.35
CA GLU A 181 -1.29 10.91 -4.17
C GLU A 181 0.01 10.91 -4.98
N LEU A 182 -0.12 11.10 -6.29
CA LEU A 182 0.99 11.36 -7.20
C LEU A 182 0.93 12.82 -7.63
N GLU A 183 1.88 13.62 -7.16
CA GLU A 183 1.96 15.06 -7.41
C GLU A 183 2.78 15.33 -8.67
N TYR A 184 2.17 16.00 -9.64
CA TYR A 184 2.75 16.36 -10.92
C TYR A 184 2.86 17.88 -11.05
N LYS A 185 3.99 18.33 -11.59
CA LYS A 185 4.22 19.74 -11.95
C LYS A 185 4.45 19.91 -13.44
N PRO A 186 3.96 21.00 -14.05
CA PRO A 186 4.20 21.28 -15.46
C PRO A 186 5.67 21.61 -15.72
N ASN A 187 6.22 21.09 -16.82
CA ASN A 187 7.59 21.35 -17.26
C ASN A 187 7.78 22.80 -17.74
N SER A 188 6.69 23.44 -18.20
CA SER A 188 6.65 24.85 -18.57
C SER A 188 5.70 25.62 -17.67
N ARG A 189 6.19 26.68 -17.03
CA ARG A 189 5.38 27.51 -16.12
C ARG A 189 4.51 28.49 -16.90
N SER A 190 3.26 28.62 -16.50
CA SER A 190 2.32 29.66 -16.97
C SER A 190 1.69 30.34 -15.76
N LEU A 191 1.62 31.68 -15.76
CA LEU A 191 0.98 32.45 -14.68
C LEU A 191 -0.53 32.19 -14.55
N PHE A 192 -1.17 31.74 -15.63
CA PHE A 192 -2.61 31.47 -15.68
C PHE A 192 -2.93 29.99 -15.90
N GLY A 193 -1.91 29.14 -15.97
CA GLY A 193 -2.06 27.70 -16.18
C GLY A 193 -2.17 26.92 -14.87
N ILE A 194 -2.32 25.61 -15.02
CA ILE A 194 -2.22 24.64 -13.93
C ILE A 194 -0.84 24.77 -13.28
N GLN A 195 -0.80 24.83 -11.94
CA GLN A 195 0.44 24.87 -11.18
C GLN A 195 0.85 23.47 -10.72
N GLU A 196 -0.14 22.65 -10.36
CA GLU A 196 0.03 21.31 -9.82
C GLU A 196 -1.17 20.44 -10.19
N ILE A 197 -0.91 19.15 -10.37
CA ILE A 197 -1.92 18.12 -10.55
C ILE A 197 -1.63 17.02 -9.55
N GLU A 198 -2.60 16.67 -8.73
CA GLU A 198 -2.50 15.51 -7.85
C GLU A 198 -3.42 14.42 -8.38
N LEU A 199 -2.87 13.21 -8.49
CA LEU A 199 -3.59 12.06 -9.01
C LEU A 199 -3.72 11.02 -7.91
N SER A 200 -4.93 10.53 -7.72
CA SER A 200 -5.19 9.37 -6.88
C SER A 200 -5.91 8.28 -7.66
N PHE A 201 -5.38 7.07 -7.60
CA PHE A 201 -5.93 5.91 -8.30
C PHE A 201 -6.69 4.99 -7.33
N VAL A 202 -7.86 4.52 -7.75
CA VAL A 202 -8.62 3.46 -7.05
C VAL A 202 -8.75 2.28 -8.01
N PRO A 203 -7.83 1.30 -7.95
CA PRO A 203 -7.88 0.12 -8.80
C PRO A 203 -9.01 -0.84 -8.38
N GLU A 204 -9.73 -1.35 -9.38
CA GLU A 204 -10.65 -2.49 -9.27
C GLU A 204 -10.18 -3.62 -10.20
N ALA A 205 -10.91 -4.75 -10.22
CA ALA A 205 -10.52 -5.94 -10.97
C ALA A 205 -10.46 -5.74 -12.51
N HIS A 206 -11.26 -4.81 -13.06
CA HIS A 206 -11.41 -4.62 -14.51
C HIS A 206 -11.27 -3.17 -14.98
N LYS A 207 -11.14 -2.25 -14.03
CA LYS A 207 -11.06 -0.81 -14.30
C LYS A 207 -10.24 -0.13 -13.21
N THR A 208 -9.68 1.02 -13.53
CA THR A 208 -9.04 1.91 -12.55
C THR A 208 -9.74 3.25 -12.58
N HIS A 209 -10.23 3.67 -11.44
CA HIS A 209 -10.74 5.02 -11.24
C HIS A 209 -9.61 5.99 -10.94
N VAL A 210 -9.72 7.22 -11.41
CA VAL A 210 -8.74 8.29 -11.17
C VAL A 210 -9.48 9.52 -10.67
N LEU A 211 -9.10 10.00 -9.49
CA LEU A 211 -9.43 11.35 -9.03
C LEU A 211 -8.26 12.26 -9.39
N ILE A 212 -8.58 13.40 -9.98
CA ILE A 212 -7.61 14.41 -10.41
C ILE A 212 -7.97 15.71 -9.68
N GLU A 213 -7.06 16.16 -8.84
CA GLU A 213 -7.11 17.48 -8.24
C GLU A 213 -6.24 18.44 -9.05
N LEU A 214 -6.77 19.64 -9.31
CA LEU A 214 -6.15 20.67 -10.13
C LEU A 214 -5.98 21.94 -9.31
N ASP A 215 -4.74 22.29 -8.94
CA ASP A 215 -4.42 23.63 -8.46
C ASP A 215 -4.21 24.58 -9.65
N ARG A 216 -5.12 25.54 -9.75
CA ARG A 216 -5.05 26.64 -10.69
C ARG A 216 -4.82 27.92 -9.89
N GLY A 217 -3.64 28.52 -10.03
CA GLY A 217 -3.16 29.59 -9.13
C GLY A 217 -4.09 30.78 -8.86
N PHE A 218 -5.04 31.11 -9.75
CA PHE A 218 -6.05 32.18 -9.53
C PHE A 218 -7.50 31.67 -9.44
N ARG A 219 -7.75 30.36 -9.52
CA ARG A 219 -9.10 29.78 -9.63
C ARG A 219 -9.50 28.80 -8.53
N GLY A 220 -8.64 28.56 -7.53
CA GLY A 220 -8.92 27.60 -6.45
C GLY A 220 -8.95 26.16 -6.96
N ASP A 221 -9.02 25.23 -6.02
CA ASP A 221 -8.87 23.81 -6.30
C ASP A 221 -10.11 23.25 -7.01
N GLY A 222 -9.88 22.42 -8.01
CA GLY A 222 -10.94 21.75 -8.78
C GLY A 222 -10.70 20.25 -8.84
N TYR A 223 -11.78 19.48 -8.71
CA TYR A 223 -11.76 18.02 -8.83
C TYR A 223 -12.43 17.57 -10.12
N VAL A 224 -11.78 16.65 -10.83
CA VAL A 224 -12.37 15.90 -11.93
C VAL A 224 -12.10 14.41 -11.76
N ASP A 225 -13.03 13.58 -12.19
CA ASP A 225 -12.91 12.12 -12.09
C ASP A 225 -13.06 11.44 -13.46
N LEU A 226 -12.31 10.36 -13.66
CA LEU A 226 -12.42 9.51 -14.85
C LEU A 226 -12.17 8.04 -14.52
N THR A 227 -12.57 7.16 -15.44
CA THR A 227 -12.42 5.71 -15.31
C THR A 227 -11.71 5.16 -16.53
N ILE A 228 -10.74 4.28 -16.30
CA ILE A 228 -9.96 3.58 -17.34
C ILE A 228 -10.35 2.11 -17.28
N GLU A 229 -11.05 1.62 -18.31
CA GLU A 229 -11.32 0.19 -18.47
C GLU A 229 -10.03 -0.54 -18.87
N HIS A 230 -9.69 -1.63 -18.19
CA HIS A 230 -8.41 -2.34 -18.37
C HIS A 230 -8.27 -2.99 -19.75
N ASP A 231 -9.38 -3.36 -20.39
CA ASP A 231 -9.43 -3.92 -21.73
C ASP A 231 -9.30 -2.88 -22.86
N HIS A 232 -9.39 -1.58 -22.52
CA HIS A 232 -9.36 -0.47 -23.47
C HIS A 232 -8.24 0.55 -23.19
N VAL A 233 -7.22 0.17 -22.40
CA VAL A 233 -6.10 1.06 -22.07
C VAL A 233 -5.39 1.51 -23.36
N ASN A 234 -5.47 2.81 -23.65
CA ASN A 234 -4.91 3.39 -24.86
C ASN A 234 -4.29 4.76 -24.58
N LEU A 235 -2.98 4.86 -24.82
CA LEU A 235 -2.21 6.07 -24.52
C LEU A 235 -2.68 7.30 -25.29
N ALA A 236 -2.96 7.18 -26.59
CA ALA A 236 -3.40 8.31 -27.40
C ALA A 236 -4.78 8.82 -26.94
N HIS A 237 -5.69 7.89 -26.63
CA HIS A 237 -7.00 8.25 -26.09
C HIS A 237 -6.91 8.96 -24.75
N LEU A 238 -6.05 8.47 -23.84
CA LEU A 238 -5.80 9.11 -22.55
C LEU A 238 -5.20 10.50 -22.72
N CYS A 239 -4.23 10.68 -23.63
CA CYS A 239 -3.71 12.02 -23.97
C CYS A 239 -4.85 12.95 -24.42
N ASP A 240 -5.68 12.54 -25.40
CA ASP A 240 -6.79 13.36 -25.91
C ASP A 240 -7.83 13.70 -24.81
N GLN A 241 -8.10 12.76 -23.89
CA GLN A 241 -8.99 12.99 -22.76
C GLN A 241 -8.40 14.00 -21.78
N LEU A 242 -7.14 13.81 -21.39
CA LEU A 242 -6.45 14.68 -20.44
C LEU A 242 -6.26 16.09 -21.01
N GLU A 243 -5.90 16.26 -22.28
CA GLU A 243 -5.82 17.59 -22.91
C GLU A 243 -7.13 18.38 -22.78
N ARG A 244 -8.28 17.71 -22.92
CA ARG A 244 -9.60 18.34 -22.76
C ARG A 244 -9.92 18.68 -21.30
N LEU A 245 -9.52 17.85 -20.36
CA LEU A 245 -9.75 18.07 -18.92
C LEU A 245 -8.84 19.15 -18.34
N LEU A 246 -7.61 19.23 -18.83
CA LEU A 246 -6.58 20.15 -18.33
C LEU A 246 -6.61 21.54 -19.00
N ALA A 247 -7.45 21.73 -20.03
CA ALA A 247 -7.66 23.01 -20.71
C ALA A 247 -8.35 24.09 -19.86
#